data_AF-A0A1L5KJF5-F1
#
_entry.id   AF-A0A1L5KJF5-F1
#
_cell.length_a   1.000
_cell.length_b   1.000
_cell.length_c   1.000
_cell.angle_alpha   90.00
_cell.angle_beta   90.00
_cell.angle_gamma   90.00
#
_symmetry.space_group_name_H-M   'P 1'
#
loop_
_entity.id
_entity.type
_entity.pdbx_description
1 polymer ?
#
loop_
_entity_poly.entity_id
_entity_poly.type
_entity_poly.pdbx_seq_one_letter_code
_entity_poly.pdbx_strand_id
1 'polypeptide(L)'
;MEYRVIDRNNWQRKEYFEHYLKEVPCTYSITTKLDITAIKKQRLKLYPTMLYYITKTVNRYEQFRTAFRTDGTLVIYNEMLPCYTVFHQDTKTFSNIWTDFSDDYDTFCKQYNEDVLQFGTRETMMAKPNMPENAFTVSMIPWTSFDGFNLNVKSFDYLIPIFTIGKYKEENEQYSIPFSVQVHHAVCDGYHASCFINDLQEAISGIMYTENK
;
A
#
# COMPACT_ATOMS: atom_id res chain seq x y z
N MET A 1 11.58 15.63 -3.27
CA MET A 1 10.54 14.80 -3.90
C MET A 1 10.70 14.91 -5.40
N GLU A 2 11.18 13.84 -6.03
CA GLU A 2 11.39 13.81 -7.48
C GLU A 2 10.22 13.14 -8.19
N TYR A 3 9.86 13.67 -9.36
CA TYR A 3 8.76 13.17 -10.17
C TYR A 3 9.00 13.46 -11.65
N ARG A 4 8.32 12.70 -12.51
CA ARG A 4 8.25 12.92 -13.95
C ARG A 4 6.85 13.41 -14.33
N VAL A 5 6.75 14.55 -15.00
CA VAL A 5 5.49 15.03 -15.58
C VAL A 5 5.11 14.12 -16.75
N ILE A 6 3.84 13.70 -16.81
CA ILE A 6 3.34 12.89 -17.94
C ILE A 6 3.05 13.82 -19.12
N ASP A 7 3.74 13.59 -20.24
CA ASP A 7 3.35 14.16 -21.53
C ASP A 7 2.10 13.43 -22.04
N ARG A 8 0.93 14.03 -21.78
CA ARG A 8 -0.36 13.46 -22.15
C ARG A 8 -0.53 13.25 -23.65
N ASN A 9 0.18 13.98 -24.51
CA ASN A 9 0.02 13.85 -25.96
C ASN A 9 0.72 12.61 -26.51
N ASN A 10 1.81 12.18 -25.86
CA ASN A 10 2.61 11.03 -26.27
C ASN A 10 2.47 9.83 -25.33
N TRP A 11 1.57 9.90 -24.35
CA TRP A 11 1.36 8.81 -23.41
C TRP A 11 0.55 7.68 -24.04
N GLN A 12 1.13 6.48 -24.12
CA GLN A 12 0.50 5.29 -24.69
C GLN A 12 -0.89 5.00 -24.07
N ARG A 13 -1.11 5.36 -22.80
CA ARG A 13 -2.38 5.12 -22.10
C ARG A 13 -3.34 6.31 -22.12
N LYS A 14 -3.09 7.36 -22.93
CA LYS A 14 -3.91 8.57 -22.99
C LYS A 14 -5.40 8.26 -23.15
N GLU A 15 -5.76 7.43 -24.13
CA GLU A 15 -7.15 7.09 -24.43
C GLU A 15 -7.86 6.44 -23.23
N TYR A 16 -7.24 5.41 -22.65
CA TYR A 16 -7.76 4.69 -21.47
C TYR A 16 -7.87 5.60 -20.26
N PHE A 17 -6.85 6.42 -20.01
CA PHE A 17 -6.85 7.37 -18.91
C PHE A 17 -7.99 8.38 -19.05
N GLU A 18 -8.20 8.95 -20.24
CA GLU A 18 -9.28 9.90 -20.49
C GLU A 18 -10.66 9.26 -20.33
N HIS A 19 -10.83 8.06 -20.87
CA HIS A 19 -12.08 7.30 -20.75
C HIS A 19 -12.43 7.03 -19.28
N TYR A 20 -11.53 6.40 -18.53
CA TYR A 20 -11.81 5.99 -17.15
C TYR A 20 -11.68 7.10 -16.11
N LEU A 21 -11.18 8.29 -16.49
CA LEU A 21 -11.19 9.45 -15.60
C LEU A 21 -12.42 10.35 -15.82
N LYS A 22 -12.94 10.44 -17.05
CA LYS A 22 -13.98 11.42 -17.40
C LYS A 22 -15.27 10.81 -17.90
N GLU A 23 -15.20 9.87 -18.84
CA GLU A 23 -16.39 9.33 -19.51
C GLU A 23 -17.06 8.26 -18.65
N VAL A 24 -16.26 7.37 -18.06
CA VAL A 24 -16.72 6.29 -17.17
C VAL A 24 -15.80 6.27 -15.94
N PRO A 25 -15.88 7.28 -15.06
CA PRO A 25 -15.07 7.35 -13.86
C PRO A 25 -15.31 6.14 -12.96
N CYS A 26 -14.27 5.33 -12.75
CA CYS A 26 -14.39 4.14 -11.92
C CYS A 26 -13.11 3.77 -11.18
N THR A 27 -13.33 3.24 -9.98
CA THR A 27 -12.33 2.52 -9.18
C THR A 27 -12.80 1.09 -9.01
N TYR A 28 -11.88 0.17 -8.78
CA TYR A 28 -12.22 -1.20 -8.42
C TYR A 28 -11.33 -1.71 -7.31
N SER A 29 -11.82 -2.72 -6.60
CA SER A 29 -11.08 -3.42 -5.55
C SER A 29 -10.96 -4.91 -5.89
N ILE A 30 -9.78 -5.48 -5.70
CA ILE A 30 -9.55 -6.92 -5.78
C ILE A 30 -9.09 -7.39 -4.41
N THR A 31 -9.79 -8.38 -3.84
CA THR A 31 -9.37 -9.05 -2.62
C THR A 31 -8.80 -10.43 -2.96
N THR A 32 -7.61 -10.71 -2.43
CA THR A 32 -6.93 -12.01 -2.52
C THR A 32 -6.51 -12.48 -1.14
N LYS A 33 -6.02 -13.72 -1.05
CA LYS A 33 -5.38 -14.27 0.15
C LYS A 33 -3.90 -14.46 -0.15
N LEU A 34 -3.05 -13.69 0.52
CA LEU A 34 -1.60 -13.86 0.41
C LEU A 34 -1.14 -14.94 1.40
N ASP A 35 -0.23 -15.80 0.96
CA ASP A 35 0.52 -16.70 1.83
C ASP A 35 1.63 -15.90 2.52
N ILE A 36 1.52 -15.76 3.85
CA ILE A 36 2.47 -15.09 4.74
C ILE A 36 3.23 -16.08 5.64
N THR A 37 3.23 -17.36 5.28
CA THR A 37 3.88 -18.42 6.06
C THR A 37 5.35 -18.11 6.30
N ALA A 38 6.06 -17.56 5.31
CA ALA A 38 7.46 -17.18 5.46
C ALA A 38 7.67 -16.11 6.56
N ILE A 39 6.83 -15.07 6.59
CA ILE A 39 6.84 -14.01 7.63
C ILE A 39 6.66 -14.64 9.01
N LYS A 40 5.70 -15.58 9.13
CA LYS A 40 5.36 -16.23 10.40
C LYS A 40 6.45 -17.19 10.88
N LYS A 41 7.00 -18.02 9.98
CA LYS A 41 8.09 -18.97 10.30
C LYS A 41 9.37 -18.26 10.74
N GLN A 42 9.67 -17.10 10.16
CA GLN A 42 10.81 -16.27 10.54
C GLN A 42 10.55 -15.36 11.74
N ARG A 43 9.35 -15.42 12.33
CA ARG A 43 8.96 -14.61 13.50
C ARG A 43 9.11 -13.10 13.27
N LEU A 44 8.96 -12.65 12.03
CA LEU A 44 9.00 -11.23 11.68
C LEU A 44 7.74 -10.52 12.17
N LYS A 45 7.88 -9.23 12.53
CA LYS A 45 6.72 -8.40 12.88
C LYS A 45 5.85 -8.20 11.65
N LEU A 46 4.60 -8.70 11.69
CA LEU A 46 3.72 -8.77 10.53
C LEU A 46 3.53 -7.42 9.83
N TYR A 47 3.09 -6.39 10.55
CA TYR A 47 2.69 -5.13 9.93
C TYR A 47 3.84 -4.36 9.25
N PRO A 48 4.97 -4.07 9.91
CA PRO A 48 6.10 -3.42 9.21
C PRO A 48 6.65 -4.26 8.06
N THR A 49 6.62 -5.60 8.17
CA THR A 49 7.05 -6.47 7.06
C THR A 49 6.13 -6.35 5.85
N MET A 50 4.81 -6.36 6.08
CA MET A 50 3.85 -6.12 5.00
C MET A 50 4.02 -4.72 4.40
N LEU A 51 4.18 -3.68 5.22
CA LEU A 51 4.40 -2.31 4.74
C LEU A 51 5.64 -2.21 3.86
N TYR A 52 6.75 -2.83 4.27
CA TYR A 52 7.98 -2.87 3.48
C TYR A 52 7.76 -3.51 2.11
N TYR A 53 7.22 -4.73 2.06
CA TYR A 53 7.03 -5.43 0.78
C TYR A 53 5.99 -4.77 -0.11
N ILE A 54 4.91 -4.23 0.46
CA ILE A 54 3.93 -3.45 -0.30
C ILE A 54 4.60 -2.21 -0.90
N THR A 55 5.36 -1.45 -0.10
CA THR A 55 6.05 -0.23 -0.58
C THR A 55 7.05 -0.54 -1.68
N LYS A 56 7.88 -1.58 -1.46
CA LYS A 56 8.87 -2.04 -2.43
C LYS A 56 8.21 -2.44 -3.74
N THR A 57 7.09 -3.17 -3.70
CA THR A 57 6.35 -3.55 -4.90
C THR A 57 5.66 -2.36 -5.57
N VAL A 58 5.05 -1.44 -4.81
CA VAL A 58 4.48 -0.18 -5.35
C VAL A 58 5.54 0.59 -6.13
N ASN A 59 6.75 0.68 -5.60
CA ASN A 59 7.84 1.43 -6.22
C ASN A 59 8.35 0.84 -7.54
N ARG A 60 8.00 -0.41 -7.86
CA ARG A 60 8.35 -1.06 -9.14
C ARG A 60 7.42 -0.69 -10.31
N TYR A 61 6.22 -0.18 -10.03
CA TYR A 61 5.20 0.04 -11.06
C TYR A 61 4.76 1.50 -11.15
N GLU A 62 4.92 2.13 -12.31
CA GLU A 62 4.54 3.53 -12.53
C GLU A 62 3.04 3.79 -12.29
N GLN A 63 2.19 2.80 -12.58
CA GLN A 63 0.74 2.85 -12.40
C GLN A 63 0.33 3.16 -10.95
N PHE A 64 1.08 2.62 -9.99
CA PHE A 64 0.84 2.81 -8.55
C PHE A 64 1.49 4.09 -8.00
N ARG A 65 2.27 4.79 -8.84
CA ARG A 65 2.96 6.06 -8.52
C ARG A 65 2.42 7.24 -9.34
N THR A 66 1.41 7.01 -10.16
CA THR A 66 0.80 8.04 -11.00
C THR A 66 -0.26 8.80 -10.20
N ALA A 67 -0.15 10.12 -10.12
CA ALA A 67 -1.02 10.95 -9.31
C ALA A 67 -1.19 12.36 -9.89
N PHE A 68 -2.27 13.04 -9.47
CA PHE A 68 -2.35 14.49 -9.58
C PHE A 68 -1.61 15.14 -8.41
N ARG A 69 -0.81 16.15 -8.70
CA ARG A 69 -0.26 17.06 -7.70
C ARG A 69 -1.31 18.06 -7.22
N THR A 70 -0.98 18.79 -6.16
CA THR A 70 -1.83 19.87 -5.61
C THR A 70 -2.13 20.98 -6.62
N ASP A 71 -1.25 21.20 -7.59
CA ASP A 71 -1.44 22.15 -8.70
C ASP A 71 -2.23 21.57 -9.90
N GLY A 72 -2.69 20.32 -9.81
CA GLY A 72 -3.42 19.61 -10.86
C GLY A 72 -2.53 18.97 -11.94
N THR A 73 -1.19 19.05 -11.81
CA THR A 73 -0.27 18.41 -12.76
C THR A 73 -0.29 16.89 -12.58
N LEU A 74 -0.47 16.15 -13.67
CA LEU A 74 -0.38 14.68 -13.68
C LEU A 74 1.09 14.25 -13.74
N VAL A 75 1.53 13.49 -12.74
CA VAL A 75 2.93 13.07 -12.58
C VAL A 75 3.05 11.59 -12.24
N ILE A 76 4.26 11.06 -12.40
CA ILE A 76 4.71 9.78 -11.84
C ILE A 76 5.79 10.12 -10.82
N TYR A 77 5.55 9.82 -9.54
CA TYR A 77 6.57 10.02 -8.50
C TYR A 77 7.70 8.99 -8.65
N ASN A 78 8.95 9.39 -8.41
CA ASN A 78 10.10 8.47 -8.48
C ASN A 78 10.05 7.39 -7.40
N GLU A 79 9.50 7.73 -6.25
CA GLU A 79 9.34 6.85 -5.09
C GLU A 79 8.02 7.20 -4.40
N MET A 80 7.44 6.22 -3.72
CA MET A 80 6.27 6.35 -2.88
C MET A 80 6.56 5.86 -1.47
N LEU A 81 5.84 6.42 -0.50
CA LEU A 81 5.98 6.16 0.92
C LEU A 81 4.70 5.56 1.52
N PRO A 82 4.79 4.61 2.47
CA PRO A 82 3.61 4.09 3.14
C PRO A 82 3.11 5.08 4.18
N CYS A 83 1.82 5.40 4.12
CA CYS A 83 1.03 6.02 5.17
C CYS A 83 0.07 4.97 5.74
N TYR A 84 0.10 4.72 7.03
CA TYR A 84 -0.53 3.54 7.62
C TYR A 84 -1.20 3.82 8.97
N THR A 85 -2.20 2.99 9.28
CA THR A 85 -3.05 3.17 10.45
C THR A 85 -2.41 2.64 11.74
N VAL A 86 -2.47 3.40 12.82
CA VAL A 86 -2.15 2.99 14.19
C VAL A 86 -3.42 3.07 15.03
N PHE A 87 -3.78 1.96 15.68
CA PHE A 87 -5.00 1.86 16.47
C PHE A 87 -4.79 2.25 17.93
N HIS A 88 -5.69 3.06 18.48
CA HIS A 88 -5.69 3.51 19.87
C HIS A 88 -6.63 2.64 20.69
N GLN A 89 -6.03 1.76 21.52
CA GLN A 89 -6.79 0.73 22.24
C GLN A 89 -7.80 1.33 23.23
N ASP A 90 -7.49 2.45 23.87
CA ASP A 90 -8.33 3.04 24.92
C ASP A 90 -9.54 3.78 24.33
N THR A 91 -9.35 4.51 23.23
CA THR A 91 -10.41 5.29 22.59
C THR A 91 -11.13 4.56 21.46
N LYS A 92 -10.62 3.41 21.03
CA LYS A 92 -11.10 2.66 19.85
C LYS A 92 -11.09 3.49 18.57
N THR A 93 -10.18 4.46 18.49
CA THR A 93 -9.94 5.30 17.31
C THR A 93 -8.65 4.88 16.61
N PHE A 94 -8.29 5.57 15.52
CA PHE A 94 -7.02 5.35 14.84
C PHE A 94 -6.40 6.66 14.38
N SER A 95 -5.10 6.63 14.13
CA SER A 95 -4.32 7.69 13.51
C SER A 95 -3.61 7.17 12.27
N ASN A 96 -3.28 8.07 11.35
CA ASN A 96 -2.35 7.79 10.28
C ASN A 96 -0.96 8.34 10.64
N ILE A 97 0.06 7.54 10.37
CA ILE A 97 1.47 7.96 10.35
C ILE A 97 2.12 7.45 9.06
N TRP A 98 3.29 7.96 8.72
CA TRP A 98 4.01 7.57 7.51
C TRP A 98 5.49 7.39 7.82
N THR A 99 6.19 6.57 7.06
CA THR A 99 7.62 6.28 7.26
C THR A 99 8.37 6.45 5.95
N ASP A 100 9.56 7.04 6.02
CA ASP A 100 10.45 7.12 4.87
C ASP A 100 10.80 5.72 4.37
N PHE A 101 10.88 5.54 3.05
CA PHE A 101 11.19 4.23 2.49
C PHE A 101 12.71 4.04 2.44
N SER A 102 13.12 2.80 2.72
CA SER A 102 14.48 2.33 2.50
C SER A 102 14.40 0.97 1.83
N ASP A 103 15.22 0.76 0.79
CA ASP A 103 15.35 -0.55 0.15
C ASP A 103 16.02 -1.60 1.05
N ASP A 104 16.65 -1.16 2.14
CA ASP A 104 17.18 -2.01 3.20
C ASP A 104 16.08 -2.29 4.25
N TYR A 105 15.76 -3.58 4.43
CA TYR A 105 14.66 -4.02 5.29
C TYR A 105 14.85 -3.59 6.75
N ASP A 106 16.06 -3.78 7.30
CA ASP A 106 16.35 -3.48 8.69
C ASP A 106 16.30 -1.96 8.95
N THR A 107 16.79 -1.16 8.01
CA THR A 107 16.68 0.31 8.04
C THR A 107 15.23 0.75 8.02
N PHE A 108 14.41 0.21 7.12
CA PHE A 108 12.97 0.51 7.07
C PHE A 108 12.27 0.13 8.38
N CYS A 109 12.53 -1.07 8.91
CA CYS A 109 11.95 -1.52 10.17
C CYS A 109 12.38 -0.64 11.35
N LYS A 110 13.62 -0.17 11.37
CA LYS A 110 14.11 0.77 12.38
C LYS A 110 13.35 2.09 12.31
N GLN A 111 13.26 2.70 11.13
CA GLN A 111 12.54 3.96 10.89
C GLN A 111 11.06 3.84 11.29
N TYR A 112 10.39 2.74 10.91
CA TYR A 112 9.02 2.44 11.32
C TYR A 112 8.86 2.43 12.85
N ASN A 113 9.77 1.74 13.56
CA ASN A 113 9.67 1.65 15.02
C ASN A 113 9.90 3.02 15.69
N GLU A 114 10.80 3.83 15.15
CA GLU A 114 11.04 5.21 15.61
C GLU A 114 9.80 6.09 15.41
N ASP A 115 9.15 6.01 14.25
CA ASP A 115 7.92 6.75 13.97
C ASP A 115 6.75 6.31 14.87
N VAL A 116 6.56 5.01 15.06
CA VAL A 116 5.52 4.49 15.97
C VAL A 116 5.80 4.92 17.41
N LEU A 117 7.05 4.90 17.87
CA LEU A 117 7.43 5.34 19.22
C LEU A 117 7.14 6.85 19.41
N GLN A 118 7.43 7.67 18.40
CA GLN A 118 7.32 9.12 18.51
C GLN A 118 5.88 9.64 18.31
N PHE A 119 5.10 8.99 17.43
CA PHE A 119 3.80 9.49 16.98
C PHE A 119 2.63 8.54 17.27
N GLY A 120 2.89 7.27 17.57
CA GLY A 120 1.85 6.23 17.66
C GLY A 120 0.86 6.37 18.80
N THR A 121 1.15 7.21 19.81
CA THR A 121 0.23 7.50 20.93
C THR A 121 -0.57 8.79 20.73
N ARG A 122 -0.36 9.53 19.63
CA ARG A 122 -1.02 10.81 19.39
C ARG A 122 -2.39 10.57 18.75
N GLU A 123 -3.45 10.84 19.49
CA GLU A 123 -4.84 10.60 19.04
C GLU A 123 -5.36 11.73 18.12
N THR A 124 -4.82 11.79 16.90
CA THR A 124 -5.27 12.73 15.85
C THR A 124 -5.32 12.04 14.49
N MET A 125 -6.13 12.52 13.54
CA MET A 125 -6.29 11.84 12.24
C MET A 125 -4.97 11.63 11.49
N MET A 126 -4.07 12.61 11.54
CA MET A 126 -2.71 12.56 10.98
C MET A 126 -1.70 12.89 12.09
N ALA A 127 -1.15 11.87 12.73
CA ALA A 127 -0.34 12.01 13.93
C ALA A 127 1.10 12.45 13.65
N LYS A 128 1.67 12.02 12.52
CA LYS A 128 2.96 12.49 12.01
C LYS A 128 2.70 13.63 11.01
N PRO A 129 3.16 14.86 11.29
CA PRO A 129 2.89 16.01 10.43
C PRO A 129 3.62 15.91 9.09
N ASN A 130 3.30 16.82 8.16
CA ASN A 130 4.01 17.00 6.89
C ASN A 130 4.07 15.74 6.02
N MET A 131 2.95 15.01 5.92
CA MET A 131 2.86 13.85 5.03
C MET A 131 3.20 14.25 3.59
N PRO A 132 4.16 13.56 2.94
CA PRO A 132 4.52 13.83 1.55
C PRO A 132 3.37 13.55 0.57
N GLU A 133 3.28 14.32 -0.53
CA GLU A 133 2.31 14.12 -1.62
C GLU A 133 2.42 12.72 -2.27
N ASN A 134 3.59 12.09 -2.22
CA ASN A 134 3.87 10.75 -2.75
C ASN A 134 3.63 9.63 -1.72
N ALA A 135 2.66 9.79 -0.81
CA ALA A 135 2.29 8.75 0.14
C ALA A 135 1.06 7.95 -0.33
N PHE A 136 1.08 6.63 -0.14
CA PHE A 136 -0.09 5.76 -0.36
C PHE A 136 -0.57 5.16 0.95
N THR A 137 -1.85 4.79 1.02
CA THR A 137 -2.47 4.42 2.30
C THR A 137 -2.57 2.90 2.49
N VAL A 138 -2.20 2.42 3.69
CA VAL A 138 -2.34 1.01 4.11
C VAL A 138 -3.10 0.94 5.43
N SER A 139 -4.27 0.30 5.40
CA SER A 139 -5.06 0.01 6.61
C SER A 139 -4.89 -1.45 7.04
N MET A 140 -5.07 -1.71 8.33
CA MET A 140 -5.13 -3.07 8.87
C MET A 140 -6.35 -3.27 9.76
N ILE A 141 -7.09 -4.34 9.53
CA ILE A 141 -8.25 -4.79 10.30
C ILE A 141 -7.87 -6.13 10.97
N PRO A 142 -7.05 -6.11 12.05
CA PRO A 142 -6.49 -7.33 12.63
C PRO A 142 -7.52 -8.20 13.37
N TRP A 143 -8.76 -7.72 13.52
CA TRP A 143 -9.82 -8.41 14.24
C TRP A 143 -10.66 -9.34 13.37
N THR A 144 -10.72 -9.07 12.06
CA THR A 144 -11.65 -9.75 11.14
C THR A 144 -10.93 -10.25 9.89
N SER A 145 -11.14 -11.53 9.56
CA SER A 145 -10.77 -12.07 8.25
C SER A 145 -11.92 -11.80 7.29
N PHE A 146 -11.62 -11.33 6.10
CA PHE A 146 -12.61 -11.04 5.06
C PHE A 146 -12.27 -11.77 3.76
N ASP A 147 -13.28 -12.05 2.93
CA ASP A 147 -13.09 -12.57 1.57
C ASP A 147 -13.29 -11.48 0.51
N GLY A 148 -13.82 -10.32 0.90
CA GLY A 148 -13.97 -9.12 0.07
C GLY A 148 -13.94 -7.84 0.91
N PHE A 149 -13.20 -6.84 0.43
CA PHE A 149 -13.16 -5.51 1.02
C PHE A 149 -13.07 -4.44 -0.08
N ASN A 150 -13.89 -3.40 0.02
CA ASN A 150 -13.96 -2.31 -0.95
C ASN A 150 -14.24 -0.97 -0.24
N LEU A 151 -13.54 0.10 -0.61
CA LEU A 151 -13.90 1.46 -0.20
C LEU A 151 -14.69 2.17 -1.29
N ASN A 152 -15.66 2.97 -0.88
CA ASN A 152 -16.32 3.92 -1.76
C ASN A 152 -15.74 5.31 -1.48
N VAL A 153 -14.81 5.75 -2.33
CA VAL A 153 -14.18 7.06 -2.24
C VAL A 153 -15.04 8.07 -3.00
N LYS A 154 -15.23 9.27 -2.43
CA LYS A 154 -16.12 10.29 -3.01
C LYS A 154 -15.60 10.85 -4.35
N SER A 155 -14.28 10.96 -4.50
CA SER A 155 -13.65 11.61 -5.64
C SER A 155 -12.96 10.60 -6.56
N PHE A 156 -13.05 10.84 -7.86
CA PHE A 156 -12.41 10.05 -8.92
C PHE A 156 -11.08 10.65 -9.41
N ASP A 157 -10.61 11.73 -8.79
CA ASP A 157 -9.25 12.27 -9.02
C ASP A 157 -8.21 11.65 -8.07
N TYR A 158 -8.63 10.79 -7.13
CA TYR A 158 -7.73 10.05 -6.25
C TYR A 158 -7.19 8.80 -6.95
N LEU A 159 -6.00 8.95 -7.55
CA LEU A 159 -5.36 7.90 -8.37
C LEU A 159 -4.49 6.93 -7.56
N ILE A 160 -4.04 7.35 -6.37
CA ILE A 160 -3.12 6.60 -5.51
C ILE A 160 -3.78 5.31 -5.00
N PRO A 161 -3.06 4.17 -4.99
CA PRO A 161 -3.60 2.91 -4.50
C PRO A 161 -3.93 2.95 -3.00
N ILE A 162 -4.94 2.19 -2.61
CA ILE A 162 -5.29 1.96 -1.20
C ILE A 162 -5.21 0.46 -0.92
N PHE A 163 -4.52 0.09 0.15
CA PHE A 163 -4.39 -1.30 0.58
C PHE A 163 -5.10 -1.52 1.90
N THR A 164 -5.77 -2.67 2.04
CA THR A 164 -6.35 -3.09 3.32
C THR A 164 -5.99 -4.53 3.62
N ILE A 165 -5.44 -4.76 4.81
CA ILE A 165 -4.99 -6.07 5.27
C ILE A 165 -5.95 -6.57 6.36
N GLY A 166 -6.38 -7.82 6.27
CA GLY A 166 -7.26 -8.45 7.25
C GLY A 166 -6.54 -9.22 8.36
N LYS A 167 -7.31 -9.93 9.17
CA LYS A 167 -6.79 -10.94 10.10
C LYS A 167 -6.38 -12.20 9.33
N TYR A 168 -5.16 -12.68 9.58
CA TYR A 168 -4.70 -13.94 9.00
C TYR A 168 -5.37 -15.17 9.65
N LYS A 169 -5.39 -16.27 8.91
CA LYS A 169 -5.81 -17.60 9.37
C LYS A 169 -4.65 -18.57 9.26
N GLU A 170 -4.63 -19.55 10.15
CA GLU A 170 -3.66 -20.64 10.17
C GLU A 170 -4.38 -21.96 9.88
N GLU A 171 -3.91 -22.69 8.87
CA GLU A 171 -4.41 -24.00 8.47
C GLU A 171 -3.21 -24.86 8.06
N ASN A 172 -2.99 -26.02 8.71
CA ASN A 172 -1.90 -26.95 8.40
C ASN A 172 -0.51 -26.29 8.30
N GLU A 173 -0.15 -25.46 9.29
CA GLU A 173 1.11 -24.67 9.33
C GLU A 173 1.29 -23.66 8.19
N GLN A 174 0.24 -23.40 7.41
CA GLN A 174 0.18 -22.35 6.41
C GLN A 174 -0.62 -21.16 6.96
N TYR A 175 -0.10 -19.97 6.72
CA TYR A 175 -0.71 -18.73 7.17
C TYR A 175 -1.18 -17.92 5.96
N SER A 176 -2.49 -17.75 5.82
CA SER A 176 -3.08 -16.92 4.76
C SER A 176 -3.65 -15.62 5.34
N ILE A 177 -3.44 -14.51 4.65
CA ILE A 177 -3.95 -13.20 5.06
C ILE A 177 -4.78 -12.55 3.95
N PRO A 178 -6.01 -12.08 4.25
CA PRO A 178 -6.78 -11.28 3.31
C PRO A 178 -6.06 -9.97 2.98
N PHE A 179 -5.98 -9.67 1.69
CA PHE A 179 -5.33 -8.47 1.16
C PHE A 179 -6.19 -7.88 0.05
N SER A 180 -6.65 -6.65 0.24
CA SER A 180 -7.40 -5.91 -0.77
C SER A 180 -6.55 -4.79 -1.36
N VAL A 181 -6.57 -4.70 -2.68
CA VAL A 181 -5.97 -3.65 -3.49
C VAL A 181 -7.09 -2.87 -4.14
N GLN A 182 -7.20 -1.57 -3.81
CA GLN A 182 -8.11 -0.65 -4.48
C GLN A 182 -7.32 0.34 -5.33
N VAL A 183 -7.73 0.49 -6.58
CA VAL A 183 -7.04 1.33 -7.56
C VAL A 183 -8.03 2.06 -8.47
N HIS A 184 -7.56 3.14 -9.07
CA HIS A 184 -8.30 3.90 -10.07
C HIS A 184 -8.06 3.33 -11.48
N HIS A 185 -9.13 3.07 -12.23
CA HIS A 185 -9.01 2.36 -13.51
C HIS A 185 -8.24 3.16 -14.58
N ALA A 186 -8.30 4.50 -14.50
CA ALA A 186 -7.52 5.37 -15.38
C ALA A 186 -6.01 5.12 -15.33
N VAL A 187 -5.46 4.65 -14.20
CA VAL A 187 -4.02 4.39 -14.04
C VAL A 187 -3.68 2.93 -13.82
N CYS A 188 -4.63 2.09 -13.44
CA CYS A 188 -4.38 0.67 -13.17
C CYS A 188 -5.47 -0.18 -13.83
N ASP A 189 -5.04 -1.21 -14.55
CA ASP A 189 -5.95 -2.15 -15.22
C ASP A 189 -5.83 -3.50 -14.49
N GLY A 190 -6.75 -4.43 -14.75
CA GLY A 190 -6.71 -5.76 -14.11
C GLY A 190 -5.36 -6.47 -14.26
N TYR A 191 -4.67 -6.29 -15.39
CA TYR A 191 -3.30 -6.79 -15.61
C TYR A 191 -2.27 -6.17 -14.66
N HIS A 192 -2.31 -4.84 -14.48
CA HIS A 192 -1.37 -4.14 -13.60
C HIS A 192 -1.56 -4.57 -12.14
N ALA A 193 -2.82 -4.71 -11.70
CA ALA A 193 -3.15 -5.18 -10.36
C ALA A 193 -2.74 -6.64 -10.14
N SER A 194 -2.90 -7.52 -11.13
CA SER A 194 -2.48 -8.92 -11.00
C SER A 194 -0.95 -9.07 -10.96
N CYS A 195 -0.21 -8.30 -11.78
CA CYS A 195 1.26 -8.23 -11.68
C CYS A 195 1.70 -7.81 -10.28
N PHE A 196 1.13 -6.74 -9.73
CA PHE A 196 1.44 -6.30 -8.37
C PHE A 196 1.19 -7.40 -7.33
N ILE A 197 0.04 -8.06 -7.37
CA ILE A 197 -0.32 -9.11 -6.40
C ILE A 197 0.65 -10.30 -6.49
N ASN A 198 0.97 -10.75 -7.71
CA ASN A 198 1.87 -11.88 -7.93
C ASN A 198 3.30 -11.55 -7.46
N ASP A 199 3.82 -10.40 -7.84
CA ASP A 199 5.16 -9.96 -7.43
C ASP A 199 5.26 -9.72 -5.92
N LEU A 200 4.19 -9.23 -5.28
CA LEU A 200 4.11 -9.14 -3.83
C LEU A 200 4.14 -10.53 -3.18
N GLN A 201 3.37 -11.49 -3.70
CA GLN A 201 3.39 -12.86 -3.21
C GLN A 201 4.78 -13.49 -3.36
N GLU A 202 5.42 -13.35 -4.52
CA GLU A 202 6.77 -13.87 -4.76
C GLU A 202 7.80 -13.25 -3.80
N ALA A 203 7.73 -11.93 -3.55
CA ALA A 203 8.62 -11.25 -2.62
C ALA A 203 8.45 -11.75 -1.17
N ILE A 204 7.21 -12.01 -0.74
CA ILE A 204 6.89 -12.57 0.58
C ILE A 204 7.33 -14.05 0.67
N SER A 205 7.12 -14.83 -0.38
CA SER A 205 7.55 -16.24 -0.42
C SER A 205 9.07 -16.37 -0.47
N GLY A 206 9.77 -15.39 -1.06
CA GLY A 206 11.22 -15.33 -1.20
C GLY A 206 11.97 -14.86 0.06
N ILE A 207 11.28 -14.55 1.17
CA ILE A 207 11.94 -14.28 2.45
C ILE A 207 12.71 -15.56 2.81
N MET A 208 14.03 -15.53 2.66
CA MET A 208 14.86 -16.72 2.88
C MET A 208 14.75 -17.17 4.32
N TYR A 209 14.55 -18.47 4.53
CA TYR A 209 14.72 -19.08 5.85
C TYR A 209 16.18 -18.90 6.26
N THR A 210 16.49 -17.84 7.01
CA THR A 210 17.74 -17.82 7.77
C THR A 210 17.59 -18.86 8.86
N GLU A 211 18.02 -20.08 8.56
CA GLU A 211 18.31 -21.06 9.60
C GLU A 211 19.28 -20.40 10.58
N ASN A 212 18.91 -20.44 11.86
CA ASN A 212 19.70 -19.93 12.98
C ASN A 212 21.18 -20.35 12.82
N LYS A 213 22.07 -19.36 12.82
CA LYS A 213 23.45 -19.57 13.31
C LYS A 213 23.48 -19.37 14.81
#